data_AF-A0A9Q4A890-F1
#
_entry.id   AF-A0A9Q4A890-F1
#
_cell.length_a   1.000
_cell.length_b   1.000
_cell.length_c   1.000
_cell.angle_alpha   90.00
_cell.angle_beta   90.00
_cell.angle_gamma   90.00
#
_symmetry.space_group_name_H-M   'P 1'
#
loop_
_entity.id
_entity.type
_entity.pdbx_description
1 polymer ?
#
loop_
_entity_poly.entity_id
_entity_poly.type
_entity_poly.pdbx_seq_one_letter_code
_entity_poly.pdbx_strand_id
1 'polypeptide(L)'
;LDLPALREQPGNIMPLAEYFVGIYSQRLNLPVQLISESAQRTLEAHSWPGNTRELENVIHFALLVSSGDEIQAEHINLPDIASPLTLIERQAKLLINSGDREQLGALRQLLDTVTAQLARSPA
;
A
#
# COMPACT_ATOMS: atom_id res chain seq x y z
N LEU A 1 9.96 13.88 19.06
CA LEU A 1 10.17 12.50 19.54
C LEU A 1 10.15 11.65 18.27
N ASP A 2 11.32 11.26 17.78
CA ASP A 2 11.41 10.49 16.54
C ASP A 2 11.00 9.05 16.84
N LEU A 3 9.87 8.64 16.28
CA LEU A 3 9.43 7.25 16.35
C LEU A 3 10.33 6.43 15.41
N PRO A 4 10.93 5.33 15.88
CA PRO A 4 11.78 4.49 15.04
C PRO A 4 10.98 3.94 13.86
N ALA A 5 11.65 3.80 12.73
CA ALA A 5 11.04 3.26 11.53
C ALA A 5 10.65 1.79 11.76
N LEU A 6 9.58 1.30 11.13
CA LEU A 6 9.10 -0.07 11.34
C LEU A 6 10.18 -1.11 10.98
N ARG A 7 11.03 -0.79 9.99
CA ARG A 7 12.21 -1.57 9.59
C ARG A 7 13.28 -1.74 10.66
N GLU A 8 13.36 -0.81 11.62
CA GLU A 8 14.35 -0.82 12.70
C GLU A 8 13.92 -1.77 13.84
N GLN A 9 12.65 -2.19 13.85
CA GLN A 9 12.08 -3.12 14.81
C GLN A 9 11.12 -4.11 14.13
N PRO A 10 11.65 -5.06 13.33
CA PRO A 10 10.83 -6.02 12.59
C PRO A 10 9.91 -6.86 13.50
N GLY A 11 10.29 -7.09 14.75
CA GLY A 11 9.45 -7.76 15.75
C GLY A 11 8.12 -7.04 16.07
N ASN A 12 7.92 -5.80 15.62
CA ASN A 12 6.65 -5.09 15.74
C ASN A 12 5.70 -5.32 14.56
N ILE A 13 6.17 -5.88 13.43
CA ILE A 13 5.36 -6.01 12.22
C ILE A 13 4.11 -6.84 12.50
N MET A 14 4.29 -8.04 13.08
CA MET A 14 3.17 -8.94 13.38
C MET A 14 2.21 -8.41 14.45
N PRO A 15 2.66 -7.94 15.63
CA PRO A 15 1.75 -7.33 16.60
C PRO A 15 0.94 -6.15 16.06
N LEU A 16 1.54 -5.33 15.19
CA LEU A 16 0.83 -4.23 14.53
C LEU A 16 -0.15 -4.73 13.48
N ALA A 17 0.23 -5.73 12.68
CA ALA A 17 -0.66 -6.34 11.69
C ALA A 17 -1.91 -6.93 12.35
N GLU A 18 -1.74 -7.70 13.43
CA GLU A 18 -2.83 -8.27 14.22
C GLU A 18 -3.73 -7.19 14.83
N TYR A 19 -3.12 -6.11 15.35
CA TYR A 19 -3.86 -4.97 15.87
C TYR A 19 -4.75 -4.32 14.80
N PHE A 20 -4.21 -4.09 13.59
CA PHE A 20 -4.99 -3.53 12.48
C PHE A 20 -6.10 -4.48 12.04
N VAL A 21 -5.83 -5.78 11.95
CA VAL A 21 -6.85 -6.78 11.65
C VAL A 21 -8.02 -6.68 12.64
N GLY A 22 -7.73 -6.66 13.94
CA GLY A 22 -8.76 -6.54 14.98
C GLY A 22 -9.60 -5.26 14.85
N ILE A 23 -8.94 -4.10 14.67
CA ILE A 23 -9.64 -2.81 14.55
C ILE A 23 -10.51 -2.74 13.29
N TYR A 24 -10.00 -3.17 12.14
CA TYR A 24 -10.74 -3.05 10.88
C TYR A 24 -11.81 -4.10 10.73
N SER A 25 -11.61 -5.34 11.20
CA SER A 25 -12.69 -6.33 11.27
C SER A 25 -13.87 -5.79 12.09
N GLN A 26 -13.61 -5.16 13.24
CA GLN A 26 -14.67 -4.52 14.04
C GLN A 26 -15.35 -3.37 13.29
N ARG A 27 -14.58 -2.46 12.68
CA ARG A 27 -15.12 -1.29 11.97
C ARG A 27 -15.92 -1.65 10.72
N LEU A 28 -15.51 -2.70 10.01
CA LEU A 28 -16.15 -3.18 8.78
C LEU A 28 -17.25 -4.22 9.07
N ASN A 29 -17.46 -4.58 10.34
CA ASN A 29 -18.38 -5.63 10.77
C ASN A 29 -18.11 -6.97 10.06
N LEU A 30 -16.82 -7.29 9.88
CA LEU A 30 -16.31 -8.53 9.33
C LEU A 30 -15.86 -9.46 10.47
N PRO A 31 -15.87 -10.79 10.27
CA PRO A 31 -15.19 -11.68 11.20
C PRO A 31 -13.70 -11.30 11.31
N VAL A 32 -13.14 -11.49 12.50
CA VAL A 32 -11.69 -11.33 12.70
C VAL A 32 -11.00 -12.46 11.96
N GLN A 33 -10.19 -12.11 10.97
CA GLN A 33 -9.46 -13.09 10.17
C GLN A 33 -8.10 -13.41 10.79
N LEU A 34 -7.64 -14.64 10.66
CA LEU A 34 -6.28 -15.02 10.99
C LEU A 34 -5.32 -14.56 9.89
N ILE A 35 -4.04 -14.37 10.21
CA ILE A 35 -2.99 -14.13 9.21
C ILE A 35 -2.25 -15.45 9.01
N SER A 36 -2.36 -16.03 7.81
CA SER A 36 -1.68 -17.28 7.47
C SER A 36 -0.17 -17.16 7.60
N GLU A 37 0.52 -18.27 7.88
CA GLU A 37 1.99 -18.29 7.96
C GLU A 37 2.65 -17.75 6.67
N SER A 38 2.02 -17.99 5.51
CA SER A 38 2.49 -17.46 4.23
C SER A 38 2.42 -15.93 4.18
N ALA A 39 1.32 -15.33 4.65
CA ALA A 39 1.16 -13.89 4.72
C ALA A 39 2.12 -13.27 5.76
N GLN A 40 2.34 -13.92 6.90
CA GLN A 40 3.29 -13.46 7.92
C GLN A 40 4.69 -13.33 7.34
N ARG A 41 5.18 -14.38 6.65
CA ARG A 41 6.49 -14.35 5.99
C ARG A 41 6.58 -13.23 4.95
N THR A 42 5.52 -12.98 4.19
CA THR A 42 5.47 -11.87 3.22
C THR A 42 5.56 -10.51 3.91
N LEU A 43 4.85 -10.31 5.02
CA LEU A 43 4.87 -9.06 5.79
C LEU A 43 6.25 -8.82 6.44
N GLU A 44 6.87 -9.85 6.98
CA GLU A 44 8.18 -9.77 7.63
C GLU A 44 9.33 -9.58 6.63
N ALA A 45 9.19 -10.08 5.40
CA ALA A 45 10.17 -9.90 4.35
C ALA A 45 10.20 -8.48 3.76
N HIS A 46 9.15 -7.68 3.97
CA HIS A 46 9.05 -6.34 3.41
C HIS A 46 9.81 -5.30 4.26
N SER A 47 10.38 -4.28 3.60
CA SER A 47 11.20 -3.25 4.26
C SER A 47 10.39 -2.07 4.83
N TRP A 48 9.09 -2.00 4.53
CA TRP A 48 8.15 -0.98 5.03
C TRP A 48 8.67 0.48 4.93
N PRO A 49 9.03 0.97 3.72
CA PRO A 49 9.51 2.34 3.51
C PRO A 49 8.52 3.42 3.99
N GLY A 50 7.21 3.14 3.92
CA GLY A 50 6.14 3.99 4.45
C GLY A 50 5.77 3.72 5.91
N ASN A 51 6.58 2.93 6.63
CA ASN A 51 6.44 2.58 8.04
C ASN A 51 5.04 2.00 8.37
N THR A 52 4.53 2.31 9.55
CA THR A 52 3.26 1.84 10.09
C THR A 52 2.06 2.18 9.21
N ARG A 53 2.07 3.34 8.53
CA ARG A 53 0.96 3.77 7.66
C ARG A 53 0.84 2.87 6.42
N GLU A 54 1.97 2.40 5.91
CA GLU A 54 1.98 1.45 4.81
C GLU A 54 1.43 0.08 5.24
N LEU A 55 1.89 -0.43 6.39
CA LEU A 55 1.37 -1.68 6.97
C LEU A 55 -0.15 -1.61 7.22
N GLU A 56 -0.63 -0.51 7.81
CA GLU A 56 -2.06 -0.25 8.02
C GLU A 56 -2.86 -0.36 6.71
N ASN A 57 -2.40 0.30 5.64
CA ASN A 57 -3.06 0.28 4.35
C ASN A 57 -3.08 -1.12 3.73
N VAL A 58 -1.97 -1.86 3.81
CA VAL A 58 -1.85 -3.22 3.28
C VAL A 58 -2.83 -4.15 4.00
N ILE A 59 -2.88 -4.12 5.34
CA ILE A 59 -3.78 -4.96 6.12
C ILE A 59 -5.25 -4.59 5.89
N HIS A 60 -5.57 -3.30 5.85
CA HIS A 60 -6.92 -2.84 5.56
C HIS A 60 -7.40 -3.31 4.18
N PHE A 61 -6.54 -3.22 3.15
CA PHE A 61 -6.87 -3.74 1.82
C PHE A 61 -7.00 -5.26 1.83
N ALA A 62 -6.10 -5.98 2.51
CA ALA A 62 -6.12 -7.44 2.61
C ALA A 62 -7.47 -7.93 3.16
N LEU A 63 -8.00 -7.28 4.21
CA LEU A 63 -9.32 -7.59 4.78
C LEU A 63 -10.49 -7.38 3.81
N LEU A 64 -10.38 -6.40 2.89
CA LEU A 64 -11.44 -6.11 1.92
C LEU A 64 -11.48 -7.12 0.77
N VAL A 65 -10.32 -7.69 0.40
CA VAL A 65 -10.20 -8.62 -0.74
C VAL A 65 -10.19 -10.09 -0.32
N SER A 66 -9.80 -10.37 0.93
CA SER A 66 -9.86 -11.71 1.50
C SER A 66 -11.29 -12.23 1.50
N SER A 67 -11.48 -13.44 0.97
CA SER A 67 -12.76 -14.15 1.03
C SER A 67 -12.58 -15.39 1.92
N GLY A 68 -12.80 -15.24 3.23
CA GLY A 68 -12.68 -16.35 4.17
C GLY A 68 -12.29 -15.91 5.59
N ASP A 69 -11.88 -16.87 6.39
CA ASP A 69 -11.49 -16.67 7.79
C ASP A 69 -9.98 -16.38 7.96
N GLU A 70 -9.22 -16.36 6.86
CA GLU A 70 -7.77 -16.24 6.89
C GLU A 70 -7.21 -15.38 5.72
N ILE A 71 -6.31 -14.46 6.07
CA ILE A 71 -5.54 -13.64 5.14
C ILE A 71 -4.36 -14.47 4.61
N GLN A 72 -4.43 -14.83 3.32
CA GLN A 72 -3.37 -15.50 2.58
C GLN A 72 -2.36 -14.51 1.98
N ALA A 73 -1.17 -15.00 1.62
CA ALA A 73 -0.12 -14.16 1.00
C ALA A 73 -0.59 -13.42 -0.25
N GLU A 74 -1.50 -14.00 -1.04
CA GLU A 74 -2.09 -13.40 -2.24
C GLU A 74 -2.96 -12.16 -1.96
N HIS A 75 -3.45 -12.00 -0.73
CA HIS A 75 -4.20 -10.80 -0.31
C HIS A 75 -3.26 -9.66 0.12
N ILE A 76 -1.98 -9.93 0.36
CA ILE A 76 -1.00 -8.94 0.80
C ILE A 76 -0.46 -8.20 -0.42
N ASN A 77 -1.11 -7.09 -0.75
CA ASN A 77 -0.70 -6.23 -1.86
C ASN A 77 0.37 -5.22 -1.40
N LEU A 78 1.63 -5.66 -1.38
CA LEU A 78 2.76 -4.79 -1.09
C LEU A 78 3.03 -3.88 -2.29
N PRO A 79 3.00 -2.54 -2.12
CA PRO A 79 3.46 -1.66 -3.18
C PRO A 79 4.95 -1.94 -3.40
N ASP A 80 5.31 -2.23 -4.64
CA ASP A 80 6.72 -2.36 -5.01
C ASP A 80 7.46 -1.07 -4.63
N ILE A 81 8.73 -1.16 -4.24
CA ILE A 81 9.54 -0.10 -3.60
C ILE A 81 9.54 1.22 -4.38
N ALA A 82 9.13 1.22 -5.64
CA ALA A 82 8.98 2.42 -6.41
C ALA A 82 7.78 3.22 -5.82
N SER A 83 8.08 4.29 -5.07
CA SER A 83 8.26 5.65 -5.57
C SER A 83 7.03 6.18 -6.34
N PRO A 84 6.77 7.50 -6.33
CA PRO A 84 5.73 8.13 -7.15
C PRO A 84 5.71 7.68 -8.62
N LEU A 85 6.83 7.16 -9.13
CA LEU A 85 6.95 6.60 -10.48
C LEU A 85 6.13 5.33 -10.70
N THR A 86 5.85 4.47 -9.71
CA THR A 86 5.02 3.26 -9.90
C THR A 86 3.56 3.58 -10.00
N LEU A 87 3.12 4.63 -9.30
CA LEU A 87 1.76 5.15 -9.46
C LEU A 87 1.60 5.72 -10.87
N ILE A 88 2.60 6.46 -11.35
CA ILE A 88 2.63 6.99 -12.72
C ILE A 88 2.71 5.84 -13.74
N GLU A 89 3.54 4.82 -13.53
CA GLU A 89 3.66 3.66 -14.42
C GLU A 89 2.41 2.80 -14.44
N ARG A 90 1.77 2.59 -13.28
CA ARG A 90 0.50 1.85 -13.18
C ARG A 90 -0.61 2.61 -13.88
N GLN A 91 -0.67 3.93 -13.71
CA GLN A 91 -1.63 4.77 -14.42
C GLN A 91 -1.34 4.79 -15.93
N ALA A 92 -0.07 4.90 -16.35
CA ALA A 92 0.34 4.85 -17.75
C ALA A 92 0.04 3.50 -18.41
N LYS A 93 0.25 2.38 -17.71
CA LYS A 93 -0.09 1.03 -18.19
C LYS A 93 -1.61 0.85 -18.38
N LEU A 94 -2.43 1.42 -17.49
CA LEU A 94 -3.89 1.42 -17.65
C LEU A 94 -4.34 2.23 -18.87
N LEU A 95 -3.64 3.34 -19.17
CA LEU A 95 -3.93 4.23 -20.32
C LEU A 95 -3.50 3.65 -21.67
N ILE A 96 -2.34 2.98 -21.71
CA ILE A 96 -1.84 2.30 -22.92
C ILE A 96 -2.76 1.13 -23.30
N ASN A 97 -3.34 0.45 -22.30
CA ASN A 97 -4.25 -0.67 -22.51
C ASN A 97 -5.71 -0.26 -22.78
N SER A 98 -6.16 0.91 -22.33
CA SER A 98 -7.52 1.41 -22.61
C SER A 98 -7.65 2.04 -24.00
N GLY A 99 -6.54 2.50 -24.60
CA GLY A 99 -6.53 3.12 -25.93
C GLY A 99 -7.27 4.45 -26.01
N ASP A 100 -7.65 5.02 -24.86
CA ASP A 100 -8.54 6.18 -24.80
C ASP A 100 -7.73 7.50 -24.84
N ARG A 101 -7.82 8.20 -25.97
CA ARG A 101 -7.01 9.40 -26.27
C ARG A 101 -7.25 10.55 -25.30
N GLU A 102 -8.42 10.64 -24.69
CA GLU A 102 -8.74 11.70 -23.74
C GLU A 102 -7.96 11.55 -22.44
N GLN A 103 -7.75 10.31 -21.99
CA GLN A 103 -7.07 10.05 -20.73
C GLN A 103 -5.55 10.31 -20.80
N LEU A 104 -4.93 10.16 -21.98
CA LEU A 104 -3.54 10.56 -22.23
C LEU A 104 -3.33 12.08 -22.12
N GLY A 105 -4.34 12.88 -22.49
CA GLY A 105 -4.31 14.33 -22.33
C GLY A 105 -4.31 14.75 -20.86
N ALA A 106 -5.16 14.11 -20.06
CA ALA A 106 -5.25 14.36 -18.61
C ALA A 106 -3.95 14.00 -17.88
N LEU A 107 -3.30 12.88 -18.25
CA LEU A 107 -2.01 12.50 -17.65
C LEU A 107 -0.91 13.52 -17.96
N ARG A 108 -0.85 14.02 -19.20
CA ARG A 108 0.13 15.03 -19.59
C ARG A 108 -0.05 16.33 -18.80
N GLN A 109 -1.29 16.78 -18.61
CA GLN A 109 -1.56 17.97 -17.79
C GLN A 109 -1.18 17.79 -16.33
N LEU A 110 -1.40 16.60 -15.75
CA LEU A 110 -0.97 16.30 -14.38
C LEU A 110 0.55 16.30 -14.25
N LEU A 111 1.28 15.67 -15.18
CA LEU A 111 2.75 15.67 -15.18
C LEU A 111 3.33 17.07 -15.34
N ASP A 112 2.75 17.89 -16.22
CA ASP A 112 3.16 19.28 -16.40
C ASP A 112 2.91 20.11 -15.12
N THR A 113 1.80 19.85 -14.44
CA THR A 113 1.43 20.54 -13.18
C THR A 113 2.38 20.18 -12.04
N VAL A 114 2.68 18.88 -11.85
CA VAL A 114 3.61 18.41 -10.82
C VAL A 114 5.03 18.94 -11.10
N THR A 115 5.47 18.92 -12.37
CA THR A 115 6.77 19.46 -12.77
C THR A 115 6.86 20.97 -12.49
N ALA A 116 5.78 21.72 -12.78
CA ALA A 116 5.72 23.15 -12.50
C ALA A 116 5.67 23.49 -11.01
N GLN A 117 5.08 22.62 -10.17
CA GLN A 117 5.07 22.79 -8.72
C GLN A 117 6.44 22.50 -8.09
N LEU A 118 7.12 21.44 -8.55
CA LEU A 118 8.47 21.11 -8.10
C LEU A 118 9.49 22.21 -8.48
N ALA A 119 9.34 22.82 -9.66
CA ALA A 119 10.18 23.94 -10.10
C ALA A 119 9.94 25.26 -9.34
N ARG A 120 8.82 25.39 -8.62
CA ARG A 120 8.45 26.61 -7.88
C ARG A 120 8.68 26.54 -6.37
N SER A 121 9.15 25.41 -5.83
CA SER A 121 9.53 25.32 -4.42
C SER A 121 10.99 25.73 -4.26
N PRO A 122 11.32 26.88 -3.64
CA PRO A 122 12.68 27.12 -3.19
C PRO A 122 12.99 26.17 -2.02
N ALA A 123 14.25 25.76 -1.93
CA ALA A 123 14.80 24.92 -0.86
C ALA A 123 14.69 25.58 0.53
#